data_AF-A0A4Y2APP6-F1
#
_entry.id   AF-A0A4Y2APP6-F1
#
_cell.length_a   1.000
_cell.length_b   1.000
_cell.length_c   1.000
_cell.angle_alpha   90.00
_cell.angle_beta   90.00
_cell.angle_gamma   90.00
#
_symmetry.space_group_name_H-M   'P 1'
#
loop_
_entity.id
_entity.type
_entity.pdbx_description
1 polymer ?
#
loop_
_entity_poly.entity_id
_entity_poly.type
_entity_poly.pdbx_seq_one_letter_code
_entity_poly.pdbx_strand_id
1 'polypeptide(L)'
;MLNSLLYVDNLIYGAKTVNKALDLSQSAVEILKDTNVNLRKFKSNSEKLRNLWCERGVNEVGESSVHPLNVLGIICNTKDDAFQLDVHPILNMTDDLKSSKSVLQTSAKIFDPVGFVSPFILIIRCVLQEIWENGLGWDDELPTDLKRKWEVWCSQLCLLKDLKFERKYFLFP
;
A
#
# COMPACT_ATOMS: atom_id res chain seq x y z
N MET A 1 3.00 -12.61 20.99
CA MET A 1 3.67 -12.31 19.71
C MET A 1 2.66 -11.95 18.62
N LEU A 2 1.74 -12.85 18.26
CA LEU A 2 0.86 -12.65 17.09
C LEU A 2 -0.21 -11.55 17.27
N ASN A 3 -0.72 -11.33 18.50
CA ASN A 3 -1.84 -10.40 18.76
C ASN A 3 -1.60 -8.93 18.34
N SER A 4 -0.35 -8.49 18.20
CA SER A 4 0.00 -7.12 17.78
C SER A 4 0.66 -7.05 16.40
N LEU A 5 0.91 -8.20 15.78
CA LEU A 5 1.69 -8.32 14.54
C LEU A 5 0.85 -8.88 13.38
N LEU A 6 -0.33 -9.42 13.67
CA LEU A 6 -1.28 -9.92 12.67
C LEU A 6 -2.32 -8.85 12.35
N TYR A 7 -2.39 -8.44 11.10
CA TYR A 7 -3.44 -7.58 10.56
C TYR A 7 -4.27 -8.37 9.55
N VAL A 8 -5.50 -8.73 9.92
CA VAL A 8 -6.38 -9.61 9.13
C VAL A 8 -5.64 -10.91 8.77
N ASP A 9 -5.26 -11.10 7.51
CA ASP A 9 -4.55 -12.24 6.95
C ASP A 9 -3.03 -12.03 6.83
N ASN A 10 -2.53 -10.83 7.14
CA ASN A 10 -1.14 -10.45 6.96
C ASN A 10 -0.38 -10.43 8.29
N LEU A 11 0.69 -11.22 8.40
CA LEU A 11 1.62 -11.19 9.52
C LEU A 11 2.80 -10.26 9.19
N ILE A 12 2.94 -9.17 9.94
CA ILE A 12 3.95 -8.13 9.71
C ILE A 12 4.81 -7.99 10.97
N TYR A 13 6.13 -8.18 10.83
CA TYR A 13 7.07 -8.08 11.94
C TYR A 13 8.47 -7.69 11.46
N GLY A 14 9.35 -7.38 12.41
CA GLY A 14 10.75 -7.11 12.15
C GLY A 14 11.62 -7.51 13.35
N ALA A 15 12.93 -7.65 13.12
CA ALA A 15 13.89 -7.95 14.17
C ALA A 15 15.24 -7.30 13.88
N LYS A 16 16.01 -7.04 14.95
CA LYS A 16 17.35 -6.44 14.85
C LYS A 16 18.40 -7.39 14.26
N THR A 17 18.14 -8.70 14.24
CA THR A 17 19.07 -9.71 13.72
C THR A 17 18.34 -10.74 12.87
N VAL A 18 19.06 -11.32 11.90
CA VAL A 18 18.53 -12.37 11.02
C VAL A 18 18.08 -13.60 11.81
N ASN A 19 18.86 -14.03 12.80
CA ASN A 19 18.50 -15.20 13.62
C ASN A 19 17.19 -14.96 14.38
N LYS A 20 17.03 -13.79 15.02
CA LYS A 20 15.79 -13.46 15.72
C LYS A 20 14.60 -13.39 14.76
N ALA A 21 14.79 -12.84 13.56
CA ALA A 21 13.74 -12.84 12.53
C ALA A 21 13.36 -14.27 12.10
N LEU A 22 14.35 -15.16 11.93
CA LEU A 22 14.13 -16.56 11.61
C LEU A 22 13.35 -17.28 12.71
N ASP A 23 13.75 -17.12 13.96
CA ASP A 23 13.06 -17.72 15.13
C ASP A 23 11.60 -17.27 15.17
N LEU A 24 11.34 -15.96 15.00
CA LEU A 24 9.97 -15.41 14.93
C LEU A 24 9.16 -16.03 13.79
N SER A 25 9.79 -16.26 12.63
CA SER A 25 9.13 -16.87 11.47
C SER A 25 8.70 -18.30 11.78
N GLN A 26 9.61 -19.10 12.34
CA GLN A 26 9.37 -20.50 12.67
C GLN A 26 8.31 -20.62 13.77
N SER A 27 8.43 -19.83 14.84
CA SER A 27 7.43 -19.80 15.90
C SER A 27 6.05 -19.39 15.37
N ALA A 28 5.97 -18.43 14.44
CA ALA A 28 4.70 -18.04 13.84
C ALA A 28 4.07 -19.18 13.02
N VAL A 29 4.88 -19.88 12.21
CA VAL A 29 4.43 -21.06 11.44
C VAL A 29 3.92 -22.15 12.36
N GLU A 30 4.65 -22.47 13.42
CA GLU A 30 4.28 -23.50 14.39
C GLU A 30 2.96 -23.16 15.10
N ILE A 31 2.83 -21.95 15.64
CA ILE A 31 1.63 -21.52 16.36
C ILE A 31 0.39 -21.56 15.45
N LEU A 32 0.52 -21.11 14.21
CA LEU A 32 -0.62 -21.05 13.29
C LEU A 32 -0.96 -22.39 12.65
N LYS A 33 0.01 -23.31 12.56
CA LYS A 33 -0.23 -24.69 12.11
C LYS A 33 -1.25 -25.41 12.99
N ASP A 34 -1.21 -25.18 14.31
CA ASP A 34 -2.17 -25.74 15.26
C ASP A 34 -3.61 -25.24 15.02
N THR A 35 -3.75 -24.06 14.39
CA THR A 35 -5.04 -23.47 14.01
C THR A 35 -5.46 -23.79 12.57
N ASN A 36 -4.74 -24.71 11.90
CA ASN A 36 -4.92 -25.03 10.47
C ASN A 36 -4.72 -23.82 9.54
N VAL A 37 -3.96 -22.82 9.99
CA VAL A 37 -3.59 -21.64 9.20
C VAL A 37 -2.17 -21.84 8.68
N ASN A 38 -2.03 -21.92 7.36
CA ASN A 38 -0.73 -22.14 6.72
C ASN A 38 -0.14 -20.80 6.25
N LEU A 39 0.87 -20.30 6.98
CA LEU A 39 1.63 -19.12 6.56
C LEU A 39 2.52 -19.45 5.36
N ARG A 40 2.48 -18.59 4.35
CA ARG A 40 3.25 -18.73 3.09
C ARG A 40 3.70 -17.36 2.61
N LYS A 41 4.46 -17.30 1.50
CA LYS A 41 4.85 -16.05 0.84
C LYS A 41 5.61 -15.11 1.75
N PHE A 42 6.53 -15.64 2.55
CA PHE A 42 7.39 -14.81 3.40
C PHE A 42 8.25 -13.91 2.53
N LYS A 43 8.29 -12.61 2.88
CA LYS A 43 9.08 -11.59 2.19
C LYS A 43 9.95 -10.84 3.21
N SER A 44 11.17 -10.49 2.82
CA SER A 44 12.12 -9.75 3.67
C SER A 44 13.07 -8.92 2.83
N ASN A 45 13.54 -7.80 3.39
CA ASN A 45 14.65 -7.02 2.87
C ASN A 45 16.01 -7.74 3.00
N SER A 46 16.13 -8.69 3.94
CA SER A 46 17.38 -9.44 4.15
C SER A 46 17.48 -10.65 3.23
N GLU A 47 18.44 -10.63 2.30
CA GLU A 47 18.75 -11.77 1.43
C GLU A 47 19.13 -13.01 2.24
N LYS A 48 19.95 -12.84 3.28
CA LYS A 48 20.35 -13.93 4.17
C LYS A 48 19.14 -14.61 4.81
N LEU A 49 18.14 -13.84 5.25
CA LEU A 49 16.93 -14.40 5.83
C LEU A 49 16.09 -15.16 4.78
N ARG A 50 15.96 -14.60 3.57
CA ARG A 50 15.23 -15.26 2.47
C ARG A 50 15.83 -16.62 2.12
N ASN A 51 17.16 -16.71 2.05
CA ASN A 51 17.86 -17.97 1.79
C ASN A 51 17.63 -18.99 2.91
N LEU A 52 17.73 -18.55 4.17
CA LEU A 52 17.47 -19.40 5.34
C LEU A 52 16.02 -19.92 5.37
N TRP A 53 15.03 -19.12 4.96
CA TRP A 53 13.66 -19.59 4.87
C TRP A 53 13.48 -20.70 3.83
N CYS A 54 14.16 -20.62 2.68
CA CYS A 54 14.16 -21.69 1.70
C CYS A 54 14.84 -22.96 2.23
N GLU A 55 16.03 -22.81 2.85
CA GLU A 55 16.77 -23.93 3.45
C GLU A 55 15.96 -24.65 4.55
N ARG A 56 15.16 -23.91 5.31
CA ARG A 56 14.33 -24.44 6.41
C ARG A 56 12.92 -24.88 5.97
N GLY A 57 12.58 -24.77 4.68
CA GLY A 57 11.26 -25.12 4.16
C GLY A 57 10.13 -24.20 4.63
N VAL A 58 10.45 -22.98 5.09
CA VAL A 58 9.48 -21.95 5.48
C VAL A 58 8.90 -21.23 4.26
N ASN A 59 9.66 -21.15 3.17
CA ASN A 59 9.28 -20.46 1.94
C ASN A 59 9.71 -21.27 0.70
N GLU A 60 8.94 -21.24 -0.37
CA GLU A 60 9.33 -21.86 -1.64
C GLU A 60 10.42 -21.03 -2.37
N VAL A 61 11.25 -21.68 -3.19
CA VAL A 61 12.38 -21.04 -3.89
C VAL A 61 11.94 -19.88 -4.78
N GLY A 62 10.73 -19.95 -5.37
CA GLY A 62 10.16 -18.86 -6.19
C GLY A 62 9.55 -17.70 -5.39
N GLU A 63 9.19 -17.94 -4.12
CA GLU A 63 8.58 -16.94 -3.24
C GLU A 63 9.63 -16.00 -2.62
N SER A 64 10.93 -16.31 -2.73
CA SER A 64 12.05 -15.49 -2.22
C SER A 64 12.50 -14.35 -3.15
N SER A 65 11.79 -14.13 -4.26
CA SER A 65 12.01 -13.03 -5.18
C SER A 65 11.79 -11.66 -4.51
N VAL A 66 12.69 -10.71 -4.81
CA VAL A 66 12.65 -9.31 -4.39
C VAL A 66 11.63 -8.55 -5.25
N HIS A 67 10.38 -9.00 -5.23
CA HIS A 67 9.30 -8.27 -5.86
C HIS A 67 8.68 -7.28 -4.85
N PRO A 68 8.20 -6.12 -5.33
CA PRO A 68 7.44 -5.22 -4.48
C PRO A 68 6.21 -5.94 -3.92
N LEU A 69 5.97 -5.79 -2.62
CA LEU A 69 4.83 -6.36 -1.93
C LEU A 69 3.75 -5.29 -1.79
N ASN A 70 2.53 -5.55 -2.24
CA ASN A 70 1.42 -4.66 -1.90
C ASN A 70 0.94 -5.01 -0.48
N VAL A 71 1.18 -4.10 0.47
CA VAL A 71 0.73 -4.19 1.86
C VAL A 71 -0.29 -3.08 2.06
N LEU A 72 -1.57 -3.46 2.20
CA LEU A 72 -2.65 -2.51 2.45
C LEU A 72 -2.67 -1.37 1.42
N GLY A 73 -2.64 -1.69 0.12
CA GLY A 73 -2.67 -0.70 -0.96
C GLY A 73 -1.36 0.09 -1.17
N ILE A 74 -0.35 -0.12 -0.32
CA ILE A 74 0.96 0.52 -0.40
C ILE A 74 1.98 -0.49 -0.93
N ILE A 75 2.80 -0.08 -1.89
CA ILE A 75 3.91 -0.88 -2.40
C ILE A 75 5.06 -0.81 -1.40
N CYS A 76 5.43 -1.94 -0.82
CA CYS A 76 6.62 -2.14 -0.02
C CYS A 76 7.72 -2.74 -0.89
N ASN A 77 8.71 -1.93 -1.25
CA ASN A 77 9.92 -2.38 -1.93
C ASN A 77 10.89 -2.96 -0.89
N THR A 78 11.04 -4.28 -0.90
CA THR A 78 11.93 -4.97 0.04
C THR A 78 13.41 -4.77 -0.27
N LYS A 79 13.78 -4.41 -1.50
CA LYS A 79 15.18 -4.15 -1.88
C LYS A 79 15.69 -2.86 -1.22
N ASP A 80 14.91 -1.81 -1.38
CA ASP A 80 15.29 -0.45 -0.97
C ASP A 80 14.74 -0.10 0.42
N ASP A 81 14.01 -1.03 1.04
CA ASP A 81 13.31 -0.87 2.32
C ASP A 81 12.46 0.40 2.38
N ALA A 82 11.64 0.61 1.35
CA ALA A 82 10.85 1.81 1.16
C ALA A 82 9.41 1.51 0.78
N PHE A 83 8.51 2.40 1.19
CA PHE A 83 7.12 2.44 0.77
C PHE A 83 6.92 3.39 -0.40
N GLN A 84 6.01 3.02 -1.29
CA GLN A 84 5.56 3.78 -2.44
C GLN A 84 4.06 3.59 -2.62
N LEU A 85 3.39 4.54 -3.26
CA LEU A 85 1.98 4.38 -3.62
C LEU A 85 1.85 3.70 -4.97
N ASP A 86 0.85 2.82 -5.09
CA ASP A 86 0.46 2.30 -6.39
C ASP A 86 -0.42 3.33 -7.13
N VAL A 87 0.19 4.10 -8.01
CA VAL A 87 -0.50 5.15 -8.78
C VAL A 87 -1.04 4.67 -10.13
N HIS A 88 -0.66 3.47 -10.58
CA HIS A 88 -1.13 2.92 -11.86
C HIS A 88 -2.66 2.85 -11.99
N PRO A 89 -3.41 2.41 -10.95
CA PRO A 89 -4.87 2.35 -11.01
C PRO A 89 -5.55 3.71 -11.17
N ILE A 90 -4.86 4.78 -10.78
CA ILE A 90 -5.36 6.16 -10.75
C ILE A 90 -5.04 6.85 -12.09
N LEU A 91 -3.84 6.66 -12.62
CA LEU A 91 -3.41 7.25 -13.89
C LEU A 91 -4.30 6.83 -15.06
N ASN A 92 -4.74 5.58 -15.09
CA ASN A 92 -5.63 5.11 -16.16
C ASN A 92 -7.03 5.75 -16.11
N MET A 93 -7.42 6.37 -14.98
CA MET A 93 -8.72 7.02 -14.83
C MET A 93 -8.68 8.52 -15.10
N THR A 94 -7.51 9.16 -15.06
CA THR A 94 -7.41 10.60 -15.29
C THR A 94 -7.70 11.01 -16.72
N ASP A 95 -7.47 10.09 -17.67
CA ASP A 95 -7.71 10.32 -19.10
C ASP A 95 -9.21 10.24 -19.46
N ASP A 96 -10.05 9.75 -18.55
CA ASP A 96 -11.45 9.40 -18.79
C ASP A 96 -12.41 10.15 -17.84
N LEU A 97 -12.17 11.46 -17.67
CA LEU A 97 -13.06 12.34 -16.92
C LEU A 97 -14.40 12.49 -17.65
N LYS A 98 -15.41 11.76 -17.19
CA LYS A 98 -16.75 11.74 -17.78
C LYS A 98 -17.76 12.53 -16.97
N SER A 99 -17.68 12.46 -15.64
CA SER A 99 -18.69 13.06 -14.76
C SER A 99 -18.20 13.19 -13.31
N SER A 100 -19.05 13.74 -12.45
CA SER A 100 -18.90 13.74 -10.98
C SER A 100 -18.54 12.35 -10.43
N LYS A 101 -19.12 11.28 -11.00
CA LYS A 101 -18.82 9.89 -10.64
C LYS A 101 -17.37 9.50 -10.90
N SER A 102 -16.76 9.95 -12.00
CA SER A 102 -15.34 9.68 -12.30
C SER A 102 -14.44 10.24 -11.21
N VAL A 103 -14.73 11.45 -10.72
CA VAL A 103 -13.99 12.10 -9.63
C VAL A 103 -14.08 11.27 -8.35
N LEU A 104 -15.28 10.81 -7.99
CA LEU A 104 -15.47 10.00 -6.78
C LEU A 104 -14.76 8.65 -6.88
N GLN A 105 -14.93 7.95 -8.00
CA GLN A 105 -14.26 6.66 -8.23
C GLN A 105 -12.75 6.79 -8.14
N THR A 106 -12.20 7.88 -8.68
CA THR A 106 -10.76 8.13 -8.62
C THR A 106 -10.29 8.46 -7.20
N SER A 107 -11.01 9.34 -6.49
CA SER A 107 -10.69 9.68 -5.10
C SER A 107 -10.74 8.46 -4.18
N ALA A 108 -11.68 7.54 -4.39
CA ALA A 108 -11.87 6.36 -3.55
C ALA A 108 -10.77 5.30 -3.75
N LYS A 109 -10.09 5.29 -4.91
CA LYS A 109 -8.98 4.37 -5.18
C LYS A 109 -7.68 4.74 -4.46
N ILE A 110 -7.54 5.98 -4.01
CA ILE A 110 -6.35 6.42 -3.31
C ILE A 110 -6.45 5.96 -1.87
N PHE A 111 -5.73 4.89 -1.55
CA PHE A 111 -5.71 4.33 -0.22
C PHE A 111 -4.39 4.69 0.49
N ASP A 112 -4.50 5.47 1.56
CA ASP A 112 -3.37 5.97 2.35
C ASP A 112 -3.65 5.79 3.85
N PRO A 113 -3.48 4.57 4.39
CA PRO A 113 -3.83 4.25 5.77
C PRO A 113 -2.96 4.99 6.80
N VAL A 114 -1.77 5.45 6.42
CA VAL A 114 -0.80 6.11 7.31
C VAL A 114 -0.79 7.63 7.12
N GLY A 115 -1.36 8.12 6.01
CA GLY A 115 -1.47 9.55 5.73
C GLY A 115 -0.25 10.16 5.02
N PHE A 116 0.58 9.34 4.37
CA PHE A 116 1.79 9.75 3.64
C PHE A 116 1.55 10.85 2.59
N VAL A 117 0.38 10.85 1.95
CA VAL A 117 -0.02 11.79 0.89
C VAL A 117 -1.35 12.48 1.22
N SER A 118 -1.66 12.60 2.51
CA SER A 118 -2.86 13.30 2.97
C SER A 118 -3.08 14.67 2.31
N PRO A 119 -2.07 15.54 2.11
CA PRO A 119 -2.27 16.82 1.44
C PRO A 119 -2.77 16.68 -0.01
N PHE A 120 -2.29 15.66 -0.72
CA PHE A 120 -2.71 15.38 -2.09
C PHE A 120 -4.14 14.82 -2.15
N ILE A 121 -4.50 13.94 -1.21
CA ILE A 121 -5.86 13.40 -1.08
C ILE A 121 -6.86 14.49 -0.67
N LEU A 122 -6.44 15.43 0.17
CA LEU A 122 -7.30 16.51 0.63
C LEU A 122 -7.80 17.36 -0.54
N ILE A 123 -6.93 17.68 -1.50
CA ILE A 123 -7.29 18.50 -2.67
C ILE A 123 -8.44 17.86 -3.44
N ILE A 124 -8.37 16.55 -3.74
CA ILE A 124 -9.43 15.88 -4.47
C ILE A 124 -10.72 15.74 -3.66
N ARG A 125 -10.62 15.61 -2.33
CA ARG A 125 -11.79 15.62 -1.45
C ARG A 125 -12.47 17.00 -1.40
N CYS A 126 -11.72 18.09 -1.47
CA CYS A 126 -12.29 19.43 -1.62
C CYS A 126 -13.05 19.57 -2.95
N VAL A 127 -12.51 19.04 -4.05
CA VAL A 127 -13.24 19.01 -5.35
C VAL A 127 -14.55 18.23 -5.23
N LEU A 128 -14.53 17.06 -4.56
CA LEU A 128 -15.75 16.29 -4.30
C LEU A 128 -16.77 17.05 -3.45
N GLN A 129 -16.31 17.77 -2.43
CA GLN A 129 -17.17 18.59 -1.61
C GLN A 129 -17.84 19.70 -2.45
N GLU A 130 -17.08 20.40 -3.28
CA GLU A 130 -17.62 21.45 -4.15
C GLU A 130 -18.60 20.90 -5.21
N ILE A 131 -18.38 19.69 -5.72
CA ILE A 131 -19.34 19.00 -6.60
C ILE A 131 -20.69 18.84 -5.89
N TRP A 132 -20.67 18.41 -4.63
CA TRP A 132 -21.89 18.23 -3.83
C TRP A 132 -22.55 19.56 -3.46
N GLU A 133 -21.77 20.58 -3.12
CA GLU A 133 -22.29 21.93 -2.82
C GLU A 133 -22.98 22.56 -4.03
N ASN A 134 -22.50 22.27 -5.25
CA ASN A 134 -23.14 22.70 -6.50
C ASN A 134 -24.36 21.84 -6.88
N GLY A 135 -24.69 20.80 -6.11
CA GLY A 135 -25.85 19.94 -6.36
C GLY A 135 -25.73 19.08 -7.63
N LEU A 136 -24.52 18.79 -8.10
CA LEU A 136 -24.29 17.99 -9.29
C LEU A 136 -24.68 16.52 -9.08
N GLY A 137 -25.42 15.97 -10.03
CA GLY A 137 -25.69 14.55 -10.15
C GLY A 137 -24.44 13.74 -10.48
N TRP A 138 -24.58 12.42 -10.39
CA TRP A 138 -23.50 11.46 -10.62
C TRP A 138 -22.94 11.49 -12.05
N ASP A 139 -23.84 11.63 -13.02
CA ASP A 139 -23.51 11.59 -14.45
C ASP A 139 -23.43 13.00 -15.07
N ASP A 140 -23.54 14.05 -14.25
CA ASP A 140 -23.44 15.43 -14.70
C ASP A 140 -22.00 15.79 -15.07
N GLU A 141 -21.86 16.63 -16.09
CA GLU A 141 -20.59 17.21 -16.48
C GLU A 141 -20.09 18.21 -15.45
N LEU A 142 -18.77 18.28 -15.27
CA LEU A 142 -18.15 19.20 -14.35
C LEU A 142 -18.12 20.62 -14.92
N PRO A 143 -18.54 21.64 -14.14
CA PRO A 143 -18.30 23.03 -14.47
C PRO A 143 -16.82 23.30 -14.75
N THR A 144 -16.54 24.30 -15.59
CA THR A 144 -15.18 24.63 -16.05
C THR A 144 -14.19 24.82 -14.90
N ASP A 145 -14.61 25.42 -13.79
CA ASP A 145 -13.74 25.62 -12.62
C ASP A 145 -13.35 24.32 -11.92
N LEU A 146 -14.30 23.38 -11.74
CA LEU A 146 -14.04 22.08 -11.13
C LEU A 146 -13.21 21.19 -12.04
N LYS A 147 -13.47 21.23 -13.36
CA LYS A 147 -12.66 20.54 -14.36
C LYS A 147 -11.20 21.01 -14.33
N ARG A 148 -10.97 22.33 -14.22
CA ARG A 148 -9.62 22.89 -14.07
C ARG A 148 -8.93 22.42 -12.79
N LYS A 149 -9.63 22.41 -11.65
CA LYS A 149 -9.08 21.89 -10.37
C LYS A 149 -8.70 20.42 -10.49
N TRP A 150 -9.54 19.62 -11.13
CA TRP A 150 -9.26 18.22 -11.45
C TRP A 150 -8.01 18.06 -12.32
N GLU A 151 -7.91 18.80 -13.43
CA GLU A 151 -6.75 18.73 -14.34
C GLU A 151 -5.44 19.11 -13.64
N VAL A 152 -5.46 20.14 -12.80
CA VAL A 152 -4.31 20.52 -11.96
C VAL A 152 -3.94 19.39 -11.01
N TRP A 153 -4.92 18.81 -10.31
CA TRP A 153 -4.68 17.68 -9.42
C TRP A 153 -4.12 16.45 -10.17
N CYS A 154 -4.64 16.12 -11.34
CA CYS A 154 -4.13 15.05 -12.20
C CYS A 154 -2.68 15.29 -12.61
N SER A 155 -2.32 16.53 -12.94
CA SER A 155 -0.94 16.87 -13.31
C SER A 155 0.06 16.63 -12.16
N GLN A 156 -0.39 16.64 -10.91
CA GLN A 156 0.44 16.39 -9.73
C GLN A 156 0.61 14.89 -9.43
N LEU A 157 -0.18 13.99 -10.04
CA LEU A 157 -0.06 12.54 -9.82
C LEU A 157 1.32 11.99 -10.22
N CYS A 158 1.98 12.59 -11.20
CA CYS A 158 3.31 12.16 -11.60
C CYS A 158 4.33 12.31 -10.46
N LEU A 159 4.16 13.30 -9.59
CA LEU A 159 5.02 13.53 -8.42
C LEU A 159 4.93 12.39 -7.41
N LEU A 160 3.79 11.68 -7.36
CA LEU A 160 3.61 10.54 -6.46
C LEU A 160 4.34 9.28 -6.91
N LYS A 161 4.64 9.13 -8.21
CA LYS A 161 5.39 7.97 -8.73
C LYS A 161 6.78 7.87 -8.11
N ASP A 162 7.42 9.02 -8.01
CA ASP A 162 8.81 9.13 -7.56
C ASP A 162 8.91 9.27 -6.04
N LEU A 163 7.77 9.45 -5.36
CA LEU A 163 7.72 9.60 -3.92
C LEU A 163 7.99 8.26 -3.23
N LYS A 164 9.06 8.26 -2.43
CA LYS A 164 9.49 7.10 -1.64
C LYS A 164 9.55 7.50 -0.18
N PHE A 165 9.01 6.65 0.67
CA PHE A 165 9.08 6.81 2.12
C PHE A 165 9.95 5.71 2.69
N GLU A 166 11.07 6.06 3.31
CA GLU A 166 11.91 5.07 3.98
C GLU A 166 11.08 4.35 5.06
N ARG A 167 11.12 3.01 5.04
CA ARG A 167 10.50 2.20 6.09
C ARG A 167 11.41 2.21 7.33
N LYS A 168 11.43 3.33 8.03
CA LYS A 168 12.06 3.41 9.36
C LYS A 168 11.20 2.66 10.35
N TYR A 169 11.82 1.85 11.21
CA TYR A 169 11.13 1.16 12.30
C TYR A 169 10.30 2.18 13.08
N PHE A 170 8.98 1.96 13.14
CA PHE A 170 8.23 2.45 14.28
C PHE A 170 8.80 1.70 15.47
N LEU A 171 9.59 2.39 16.30
CA LEU A 171 9.86 1.94 17.66
C LEU A 171 8.50 1.92 18.34
N PHE A 172 7.80 0.80 18.29
CA PHE A 172 6.68 0.61 19.19
C PHE A 172 7.24 0.55 20.62
N PRO A 173 6.65 1.31 21.57
CA PRO A 173 7.06 1.32 22.97
C PRO A 173 7.16 -0.07 23.60
#